data_AF-A0AAN9AL29-F1
#
_entry.id   AF-A0AAN9AL29-F1
#
_cell.length_a   1.000
_cell.length_b   1.000
_cell.length_c   1.000
_cell.angle_alpha   90.00
_cell.angle_beta   90.00
_cell.angle_gamma   90.00
#
_symmetry.space_group_name_H-M   'P 1'
#
loop_
_entity.id
_entity.type
_entity.pdbx_description
1 polymer ?
#
loop_
_entity_poly.entity_id
_entity_poly.type
_entity_poly.pdbx_seq_one_letter_code
_entity_poly.pdbx_strand_id
1 'polypeptide(L)'
;MTLKDLEQIHQGMDSHTKELRLTQGEERVLTTHARVMLRGKRSRPLPVILTPEVQEAVHSLVDFRQAGMVASSNPFVFALNSKGSNGYIRGSDALRVTVDEVAEKIQHPERLRSTNLHKEIATTAQVLGLNDQDFEVLCRWMGHTEAVHLRHY
;
A
#
# COMPACT_ATOMS: atom_id res chain seq x y z
N MET A 1 5.39 6.81 2.25
CA MET A 1 6.61 6.01 2.03
C MET A 1 7.75 6.96 1.70
N THR A 2 8.80 6.88 2.51
CA THR A 2 10.04 7.65 2.40
C THR A 2 11.19 6.74 1.96
N LEU A 3 12.31 7.33 1.55
CA LEU A 3 13.51 6.56 1.18
C LEU A 3 14.01 5.70 2.36
N LYS A 4 13.92 6.21 3.59
CA LYS A 4 14.24 5.46 4.80
C LYS A 4 13.35 4.24 5.01
N ASP A 5 12.08 4.33 4.60
CA ASP A 5 11.18 3.18 4.70
C ASP A 5 11.59 2.07 3.70
N LEU A 6 12.16 2.43 2.54
CA LEU A 6 12.63 1.46 1.55
C LEU A 6 13.90 0.73 1.99
N GLU A 7 14.76 1.37 2.77
CA GLU A 7 15.93 0.70 3.39
C GLU A 7 15.50 -0.44 4.34
N GLN A 8 14.24 -0.43 4.79
CA GLN A 8 13.65 -1.46 5.65
C GLN A 8 12.82 -2.48 4.86
N ILE A 9 13.09 -2.67 3.56
CA ILE A 9 12.52 -3.78 2.80
C ILE A 9 13.05 -5.10 3.37
N HIS A 10 12.13 -5.96 3.79
CA HIS A 10 12.41 -7.34 4.17
C HIS A 10 11.95 -8.26 3.03
N GLN A 11 12.80 -9.20 2.64
CA GLN A 11 12.45 -10.28 1.71
C GLN A 11 12.60 -11.62 2.41
N GLY A 12 11.65 -12.53 2.18
CA GLY A 12 11.63 -13.84 2.81
C GLY A 12 11.16 -13.82 4.26
N MET A 13 11.32 -14.96 4.92
CA MET A 13 10.93 -15.15 6.31
C MET A 13 12.02 -14.65 7.27
N ASP A 14 11.66 -13.71 8.13
CA ASP A 14 12.44 -13.30 9.30
C ASP A 14 12.15 -14.19 10.52
N SER A 15 12.91 -13.97 11.61
CA SER A 15 12.77 -14.74 12.85
C SER A 15 11.34 -14.73 13.40
N HIS A 16 10.62 -13.61 13.23
CA HIS A 16 9.26 -13.43 13.73
C HIS A 16 8.23 -14.17 12.88
N THR A 17 8.37 -14.14 11.55
CA THR A 17 7.47 -14.86 10.62
C THR A 17 7.66 -16.37 10.64
N LYS A 18 8.85 -16.86 11.02
CA LYS A 18 9.08 -18.31 11.23
C LYS A 18 8.34 -18.88 12.43
N GLU A 19 7.96 -18.05 13.40
CA GLU A 19 7.17 -18.46 14.57
C GLU A 19 5.67 -18.51 14.25
N LEU A 20 5.24 -17.95 13.11
CA LEU A 20 3.86 -17.99 12.65
C LEU A 20 3.56 -19.32 11.95
N ARG A 21 2.39 -19.90 12.24
CA ARG A 21 1.86 -21.05 11.49
C ARG A 21 1.21 -20.57 10.19
N LEU A 22 2.04 -20.38 9.17
CA LEU A 22 1.60 -19.91 7.86
C LEU A 22 1.10 -21.07 6.99
N THR A 23 0.12 -20.79 6.16
CA THR A 23 -0.31 -21.68 5.08
C THR A 23 0.71 -21.66 3.94
N GLN A 24 0.73 -22.70 3.10
CA GLN A 24 1.63 -22.77 1.94
C GLN A 24 1.49 -21.56 1.00
N GLY A 25 0.28 -21.01 0.88
CA GLY A 25 0.04 -19.79 0.11
C GLY A 25 0.73 -18.56 0.71
N GLU A 26 0.63 -18.39 2.03
CA GLU A 26 1.26 -17.26 2.73
C GLU A 26 2.78 -17.37 2.74
N GLU A 27 3.33 -18.57 2.93
CA GLU A 27 4.77 -18.81 2.81
C GLU A 27 5.28 -18.45 1.42
N ARG A 28 4.53 -18.82 0.38
CA ARG A 28 4.87 -18.47 -1.00
C ARG A 28 4.83 -16.96 -1.23
N VAL A 29 3.84 -16.25 -0.66
CA VAL A 29 3.79 -14.79 -0.77
C VAL A 29 5.00 -14.16 -0.07
N LEU A 30 5.32 -14.54 1.17
CA LEU A 30 6.45 -13.96 1.90
C LEU A 30 7.81 -14.26 1.26
N THR A 31 7.95 -15.38 0.54
CA THR A 31 9.19 -15.73 -0.15
C THR A 31 9.35 -15.06 -1.51
N THR A 32 8.24 -14.75 -2.19
CA THR A 32 8.27 -14.15 -3.53
C THR A 32 8.08 -12.63 -3.52
N HIS A 33 7.50 -12.07 -2.46
CA HIS A 33 7.19 -10.66 -2.33
C HIS A 33 8.08 -9.99 -1.29
N ALA A 34 8.33 -8.71 -1.48
CA ALA A 34 8.97 -7.87 -0.47
C ALA A 34 7.93 -7.32 0.51
N ARG A 35 8.37 -7.01 1.73
CA ARG A 35 7.55 -6.34 2.74
C ARG A 35 8.24 -5.08 3.25
N VAL A 36 7.49 -3.99 3.32
CA VAL A 36 7.92 -2.72 3.91
C VAL A 36 7.07 -2.39 5.12
N MET A 37 7.70 -1.99 6.21
CA MET A 37 7.00 -1.52 7.40
C MET A 37 6.83 0.00 7.33
N LEU A 38 5.62 0.45 7.04
CA LEU A 38 5.30 1.88 7.01
C LEU A 38 4.76 2.37 8.36
N ARG A 39 4.88 3.67 8.60
CA ARG A 39 4.19 4.30 9.72
C ARG A 39 2.73 4.59 9.35
N GLY A 40 1.80 3.88 9.97
CA GLY A 40 0.36 4.10 9.86
C GLY A 40 -0.18 5.11 10.87
N LYS A 41 -1.51 5.19 10.94
CA LYS A 41 -2.24 6.09 11.85
C LYS A 41 -1.87 5.80 13.32
N ARG A 42 -1.70 6.85 14.13
CA ARG A 42 -1.28 6.78 15.54
C ARG A 42 0.07 6.06 15.73
N SER A 43 0.99 6.21 14.77
CA SER A 43 2.32 5.58 14.78
C SER A 43 2.30 4.06 14.84
N ARG A 44 1.18 3.43 14.47
CA ARG A 44 1.10 1.96 14.39
C ARG A 44 1.84 1.48 13.15
N PRO A 45 2.69 0.45 13.25
CA PRO A 45 3.34 -0.11 12.08
C PRO A 45 2.30 -0.71 11.13
N LEU A 46 2.44 -0.41 9.83
CA LEU A 46 1.59 -0.91 8.76
C LEU A 46 2.46 -1.71 7.79
N PRO A 47 2.38 -3.05 7.79
CA PRO A 47 3.07 -3.85 6.80
C PRO A 47 2.44 -3.64 5.42
N VAL A 48 3.27 -3.42 4.40
CA VAL A 48 2.87 -3.36 2.99
C VAL A 48 3.64 -4.41 2.22
N ILE A 49 2.91 -5.28 1.53
CA ILE A 49 3.50 -6.30 0.64
C ILE A 49 3.66 -5.68 -0.74
N LEU A 50 4.84 -5.83 -1.33
CA LEU A 50 5.21 -5.36 -2.66
C LEU A 50 5.47 -6.58 -3.55
N THR A 51 4.76 -6.66 -4.67
CA THR A 51 5.09 -7.64 -5.71
C THR A 51 6.45 -7.30 -6.33
N PRO A 52 7.15 -8.26 -6.95
CA PRO A 52 8.41 -8.00 -7.62
C PRO A 52 8.35 -6.82 -8.61
N GLU A 53 7.26 -6.72 -9.37
CA GLU A 53 7.06 -5.66 -10.36
C GLU A 53 6.91 -4.29 -9.70
N VAL A 54 6.16 -4.22 -8.58
CA VAL A 54 6.02 -2.97 -7.82
C VAL A 54 7.34 -2.59 -7.16
N GLN A 55 8.10 -3.56 -6.65
CA GLN A 55 9.42 -3.31 -6.08
C GLN A 55 10.38 -2.74 -7.12
N GLU A 56 10.42 -3.32 -8.33
CA GLU A 56 11.23 -2.83 -9.44
C GLU A 56 10.81 -1.41 -9.88
N ALA A 57 9.50 -1.15 -9.99
CA ALA A 57 8.99 0.17 -10.30
C ALA A 57 9.37 1.21 -9.24
N VAL A 58 9.30 0.84 -7.95
CA VAL A 58 9.69 1.70 -6.84
C VAL A 58 11.20 1.98 -6.85
N HIS A 59 12.04 0.98 -7.09
CA HIS A 59 13.49 1.19 -7.23
C HIS A 59 13.81 2.09 -8.43
N SER A 60 13.14 1.90 -9.56
CA SER A 60 13.30 2.76 -10.73
C SER A 60 12.97 4.22 -10.41
N LEU A 61 11.92 4.49 -9.62
CA LEU A 61 11.60 5.85 -9.16
C LEU A 61 12.73 6.46 -8.30
N VAL A 62 13.48 5.64 -7.57
CA VAL A 62 14.62 6.08 -6.75
C VAL A 62 15.86 6.32 -7.61
N ASP A 63 16.14 5.44 -8.56
CA ASP A 63 17.32 5.55 -9.44
C ASP A 63 17.23 6.77 -10.36
N PHE A 64 16.04 7.08 -10.88
CA PHE A 64 15.82 8.19 -11.79
C PHE A 64 15.50 9.53 -11.12
N ARG A 65 15.61 9.66 -9.79
CA ARG A 65 15.25 10.91 -9.06
C ARG A 65 15.97 12.14 -9.58
N GLN A 66 17.28 12.02 -9.81
CA GLN A 66 18.09 13.15 -10.27
C GLN A 66 17.73 13.54 -11.70
N ALA A 67 17.56 12.55 -12.59
CA ALA A 67 17.11 12.78 -13.96
C ALA A 67 15.70 13.40 -14.01
N GLY A 68 14.84 13.01 -13.08
CA GLY A 68 13.49 13.54 -12.90
C GLY A 68 13.43 14.91 -12.22
N MET A 69 14.56 15.58 -11.97
CA MET A 69 14.63 16.91 -11.32
C MET A 69 13.99 16.96 -9.92
N VAL A 70 13.96 15.83 -9.21
CA VAL A 70 13.51 15.78 -7.83
C VAL A 70 14.56 16.42 -6.93
N ALA A 71 14.13 17.27 -5.99
CA ALA A 71 15.02 17.89 -5.02
C ALA A 71 15.73 16.83 -4.16
N SER A 72 17.05 16.94 -3.98
CA SER A 72 17.83 16.01 -3.15
C SER A 72 17.39 15.99 -1.68
N SER A 73 16.80 17.09 -1.20
CA SER A 73 16.21 17.19 0.14
C SER A 73 14.87 16.48 0.30
N ASN A 74 14.22 16.06 -0.79
CA ASN A 74 12.89 15.47 -0.73
C ASN A 74 13.00 14.00 -0.26
N PRO A 75 12.38 13.62 0.87
CA PRO A 75 12.53 12.28 1.43
C PRO A 75 11.54 11.26 0.86
N PHE A 76 10.58 11.67 0.03
CA PHE A 76 9.48 10.81 -0.42
C PHE A 76 9.86 10.00 -1.66
N VAL A 77 9.39 8.76 -1.71
CA VAL A 77 9.54 7.90 -2.91
C VAL A 77 8.77 8.51 -4.07
N PHE A 78 7.47 8.77 -3.87
CA PHE A 78 6.59 9.46 -4.82
C PHE A 78 6.73 10.98 -4.71
N ALA A 79 7.94 11.49 -4.92
CA ALA A 79 8.26 12.91 -4.77
C ALA A 79 7.66 13.76 -5.91
N LEU A 80 7.36 15.02 -5.60
CA LEU A 80 7.07 16.03 -6.61
C LEU A 80 8.38 16.52 -7.24
N ASN A 81 8.40 16.63 -8.57
CA ASN A 81 9.54 17.12 -9.36
C ASN A 81 9.50 18.66 -9.58
N SER A 82 8.69 19.39 -8.82
CA SER A 82 8.50 20.83 -8.98
C SER A 82 9.60 21.59 -8.20
N LYS A 83 10.50 22.28 -8.92
CA LYS A 83 11.49 23.29 -8.46
C LYS A 83 11.71 23.38 -6.93
N GLY A 84 12.41 22.42 -6.34
CA GLY A 84 12.81 22.47 -4.92
C GLY A 84 11.75 22.04 -3.90
N SER A 85 10.61 21.49 -4.34
CA SER A 85 9.56 20.99 -3.47
C SER A 85 9.99 19.76 -2.68
N ASN A 86 9.70 19.76 -1.38
CA ASN A 86 9.78 18.58 -0.51
C ASN A 86 8.42 17.87 -0.35
N GLY A 87 7.49 18.11 -1.28
CA GLY A 87 6.17 17.48 -1.28
C GLY A 87 6.15 16.12 -1.98
N TYR A 88 4.98 15.49 -1.97
CA TYR A 88 4.74 14.17 -2.54
C TYR A 88 3.45 14.13 -3.35
N ILE A 89 3.36 13.17 -4.26
CA ILE A 89 2.17 12.90 -5.05
C ILE A 89 1.13 12.21 -4.16
N ARG A 90 -0.07 12.79 -4.09
CA ARG A 90 -1.18 12.19 -3.33
C ARG A 90 -1.77 11.04 -4.13
N GLY A 91 -1.77 9.83 -3.54
CA GLY A 91 -2.28 8.63 -4.22
C GLY A 91 -3.75 8.74 -4.68
N SER A 92 -4.59 9.45 -3.91
CA SER A 92 -5.98 9.70 -4.31
C SER A 92 -6.12 10.59 -5.54
N ASP A 93 -5.19 11.54 -5.72
CA ASP A 93 -5.18 12.44 -6.87
C ASP A 93 -4.56 11.72 -8.08
N ALA A 94 -3.48 10.96 -7.87
CA ALA A 94 -2.89 10.10 -8.90
C ALA A 94 -3.92 9.10 -9.44
N LEU A 95 -4.65 8.40 -8.56
CA LEU A 95 -5.71 7.48 -8.97
C LEU A 95 -6.79 8.19 -9.78
N ARG A 96 -7.21 9.40 -9.36
CA ARG A 96 -8.22 10.16 -10.09
C ARG A 96 -7.74 10.52 -11.49
N VAL A 97 -6.53 11.05 -11.62
CA VAL A 97 -5.93 11.39 -12.92
C VAL A 97 -5.83 10.16 -13.81
N THR A 98 -5.30 9.05 -13.30
CA THR A 98 -5.19 7.81 -14.10
C THR A 98 -6.54 7.28 -14.54
N VAL A 99 -7.57 7.33 -13.67
CA VAL A 99 -8.93 6.91 -14.03
C VAL A 99 -9.53 7.82 -15.09
N ASP A 100 -9.32 9.14 -14.98
CA ASP A 100 -9.83 10.11 -15.94
C ASP A 100 -9.19 9.91 -17.34
N GLU A 101 -7.90 9.54 -17.40
CA GLU A 101 -7.19 9.22 -18.65
C GLU A 101 -7.75 8.00 -19.41
N VAL A 102 -8.38 7.06 -18.69
CA VAL A 102 -8.97 5.85 -19.29
C VAL A 102 -10.49 5.83 -19.21
N ALA A 103 -11.12 6.95 -18.85
CA ALA A 103 -12.55 7.02 -18.57
C ALA A 103 -13.43 6.52 -19.73
N GLU A 104 -13.02 6.76 -20.98
CA GLU A 104 -13.73 6.29 -22.18
C GLU A 104 -13.84 4.76 -22.28
N LYS A 105 -12.95 4.02 -21.62
CA LYS A 105 -12.89 2.55 -21.64
C LYS A 105 -13.62 1.90 -20.47
N ILE A 106 -14.19 2.69 -19.56
CA ILE A 106 -14.75 2.23 -18.29
C ILE A 106 -16.19 2.71 -18.19
N GLN A 107 -17.12 1.83 -17.84
CA GLN A 107 -18.55 2.17 -17.77
C GLN A 107 -18.87 3.18 -16.64
N HIS A 108 -18.16 3.06 -15.51
CA HIS A 108 -18.40 3.87 -14.30
C HIS A 108 -17.09 4.35 -13.65
N PRO A 109 -16.31 5.22 -14.31
CA PRO A 109 -15.02 5.70 -13.80
C PRO A 109 -15.17 6.46 -12.47
N GLU A 110 -16.31 7.10 -12.22
CA GLU A 110 -16.61 7.80 -10.97
C GLU A 110 -16.63 6.88 -9.75
N ARG A 111 -16.82 5.57 -9.95
CA ARG A 111 -16.81 4.56 -8.89
C ARG A 111 -15.41 4.06 -8.55
N LEU A 112 -14.41 4.28 -9.39
CA LEU A 112 -13.01 3.92 -9.12
C LEU A 112 -12.37 4.96 -8.20
N ARG A 113 -12.75 4.86 -6.92
CA ARG A 113 -12.27 5.71 -5.82
C ARG A 113 -11.73 4.82 -4.71
N SER A 114 -10.71 5.28 -4.00
CA SER A 114 -10.10 4.53 -2.89
C SER A 114 -11.14 4.14 -1.81
N THR A 115 -12.17 4.97 -1.60
CA THR A 115 -13.27 4.68 -0.67
C THR A 115 -14.11 3.49 -1.11
N ASN A 116 -14.39 3.35 -2.41
CA ASN A 116 -15.13 2.22 -2.94
C ASN A 116 -14.27 0.96 -2.96
N LEU A 117 -12.97 1.09 -3.24
CA LEU A 117 -12.03 -0.01 -3.08
C LEU A 117 -12.02 -0.56 -1.63
N HIS A 118 -12.05 0.32 -0.63
CA HIS A 118 -12.16 -0.13 0.76
C HIS A 118 -13.51 -0.83 1.05
N LYS A 119 -14.60 -0.42 0.40
CA LYS A 119 -15.90 -1.12 0.52
C LYS A 119 -15.87 -2.49 -0.13
N GLU A 120 -15.32 -2.61 -1.33
CA GLU A 120 -15.10 -3.89 -1.99
C GLU A 120 -14.30 -4.85 -1.10
N ILE A 121 -13.18 -4.39 -0.53
CA ILE A 121 -12.36 -5.20 0.39
C ILE A 121 -13.19 -5.68 1.60
N ALA A 122 -14.00 -4.81 2.19
CA ALA A 122 -14.87 -5.17 3.30
C ALA A 122 -15.91 -6.24 2.91
N THR A 123 -16.59 -6.05 1.78
CA THR A 123 -17.57 -7.02 1.25
C THR A 123 -16.90 -8.36 0.94
N THR A 124 -15.74 -8.36 0.29
CA THR A 124 -14.99 -9.59 0.01
C THR A 124 -14.58 -10.29 1.30
N ALA A 125 -14.12 -9.55 2.32
CA ALA A 125 -13.76 -10.13 3.61
C ALA A 125 -14.95 -10.79 4.33
N GLN A 126 -16.14 -10.19 4.24
CA GLN A 126 -17.37 -10.81 4.76
C GLN A 126 -17.69 -12.12 4.04
N VAL A 127 -17.54 -12.15 2.71
CA VAL A 127 -17.76 -13.37 1.90
C VAL A 127 -16.73 -14.46 2.22
N LEU A 128 -15.47 -14.08 2.48
CA LEU A 128 -14.40 -15.01 2.84
C LEU A 128 -14.57 -15.61 4.25
N GLY A 129 -15.43 -15.04 5.10
CA GLY A 129 -15.72 -15.59 6.42
C GLY A 129 -14.51 -15.59 7.35
N LEU A 130 -13.79 -14.47 7.43
CA LEU A 130 -12.63 -14.33 8.33
C LEU A 130 -13.04 -14.58 9.79
N ASN A 131 -12.16 -15.22 10.56
CA ASN A 131 -12.35 -15.33 12.02
C ASN A 131 -12.14 -13.95 12.70
N ASP A 132 -12.54 -13.83 13.96
CA ASP A 132 -12.49 -12.56 14.70
C ASP A 132 -11.08 -11.95 14.74
N GLN A 133 -10.04 -12.78 14.84
CA GLN A 133 -8.65 -12.31 14.89
C GLN A 133 -8.19 -11.75 13.55
N ASP A 134 -8.49 -12.43 12.45
CA ASP A 134 -8.17 -11.99 11.09
C ASP A 134 -8.99 -10.76 10.70
N PHE A 135 -10.24 -10.69 11.14
CA PHE A 135 -11.10 -9.52 10.95
C PHE A 135 -10.59 -8.29 11.72
N GLU A 136 -10.12 -8.46 12.96
CA GLU A 136 -9.46 -7.38 13.71
C GLU A 136 -8.21 -6.88 12.98
N VAL A 137 -7.39 -7.80 12.45
CA VAL A 137 -6.18 -7.45 11.66
C VAL A 137 -6.58 -6.67 10.40
N LEU A 138 -7.59 -7.12 9.67
CA LEU A 138 -8.10 -6.42 8.49
C LEU A 138 -8.57 -5.00 8.84
N CYS A 139 -9.39 -4.84 9.89
CA CYS A 139 -9.87 -3.52 10.33
C CYS A 139 -8.69 -2.59 10.65
N ARG A 140 -7.67 -3.11 11.34
CA ARG A 140 -6.43 -2.38 11.64
C ARG A 140 -5.71 -1.94 10.37
N TRP A 141 -5.57 -2.81 9.37
CA TRP A 141 -4.95 -2.47 8.08
C TRP A 141 -5.76 -1.45 7.28
N MET A 142 -7.08 -1.51 7.36
CA MET A 142 -7.97 -0.52 6.77
C MET A 142 -8.07 0.79 7.57
N GLY A 143 -7.33 0.90 8.69
CA GLY A 143 -7.14 2.14 9.45
C GLY A 143 -8.31 2.52 10.36
N HIS A 144 -9.16 1.57 10.73
CA HIS A 144 -10.32 1.81 11.59
C HIS A 144 -10.55 0.67 12.60
N THR A 145 -11.51 0.85 13.52
CA THR A 145 -11.89 -0.18 14.50
C THR A 145 -13.00 -1.05 13.95
N GLU A 146 -13.16 -2.28 14.45
CA GLU A 146 -14.27 -3.18 14.06
C GLU A 146 -15.64 -2.50 14.14
N ALA A 147 -15.90 -1.76 15.22
CA ALA A 147 -17.15 -1.00 15.38
C ALA A 147 -17.38 0.07 14.28
N VAL A 148 -16.31 0.63 13.72
CA VAL A 148 -16.39 1.57 12.59
C VAL A 148 -16.59 0.80 11.28
N HIS A 149 -15.95 -0.38 11.14
CA HIS A 149 -16.15 -1.26 9.99
C HIS A 149 -17.61 -1.65 9.86
N LEU A 150 -18.15 -2.32 10.89
CA LEU A 150 -19.52 -2.83 10.95
C LEU A 150 -20.61 -1.75 10.76
N ARG A 151 -20.27 -0.46 10.98
CA ARG A 151 -21.20 0.66 10.82
C ARG A 151 -21.17 1.26 9.41
N HIS A 152 -20.05 1.18 8.70
CA HIS A 152 -19.80 1.97 7.49
C HIS A 152 -19.45 1.15 6.24
N TYR A 153 -19.20 -0.14 6.41
CA TYR A 153 -18.72 -1.09 5.41
C TYR A 153 -19.56 -2.35 5.48
#